data_AF-J5R8L3-F1
#
_entry.id   AF-J5R8L3-F1
#
_cell.length_a   1.000
_cell.length_b   1.000
_cell.length_c   1.000
_cell.angle_alpha   90.00
_cell.angle_beta   90.00
_cell.angle_gamma   90.00
#
_symmetry.space_group_name_H-M   'P 1'
#
loop_
_entity.id
_entity.type
_entity.pdbx_description
1 polymer ?
#
loop_
_entity_poly.entity_id
_entity_poly.type
_entity_poly.pdbx_seq_one_letter_code
_entity_poly.pdbx_strand_id
1 'polypeptide(L)'
;MSSPLSKELRGEHGVRSIPVRKDDEVLIVRGKYKGREGKVTQVYRKKWVIHVDRVHVEKSNAATAPIGIHPSNVVITTLKLDKDRKAILERKGRKTAA
;
A
#
# COMPACT_ATOMS: atom_id res chain seq x y z
N MET A 1 -5.92 -1.23 8.23
CA MET A 1 -4.96 -0.69 7.25
C MET A 1 -5.00 -1.49 5.96
N SER A 2 -6.09 -1.37 5.22
CA SER A 2 -6.24 -1.93 3.87
C SER A 2 -6.13 -0.81 2.85
N SER A 3 -5.63 -1.16 1.67
CA SER A 3 -5.56 -0.25 0.54
C SER A 3 -6.27 -0.86 -0.67
N PRO A 4 -6.92 -0.03 -1.52
CA PRO A 4 -7.44 -0.48 -2.81
C PRO A 4 -6.32 -1.03 -3.71
N LEU A 5 -6.64 -2.08 -4.46
CA LEU A 5 -5.76 -2.58 -5.54
C LEU A 5 -5.88 -1.70 -6.80
N SER A 6 -4.82 -1.69 -7.63
CA SER A 6 -4.84 -1.13 -8.99
C SER A 6 -5.88 -1.84 -9.86
N LYS A 7 -6.28 -1.23 -10.98
CA LYS A 7 -7.29 -1.83 -11.87
C LYS A 7 -6.83 -3.17 -12.44
N GLU A 8 -5.54 -3.28 -12.74
CA GLU A 8 -4.91 -4.50 -13.24
C GLU A 8 -4.97 -5.63 -12.21
N LEU A 9 -4.50 -5.38 -10.98
CA LEU A 9 -4.55 -6.35 -9.89
C LEU A 9 -6.00 -6.73 -9.47
N ARG A 10 -6.95 -5.81 -9.66
CA ARG A 10 -8.38 -6.14 -9.44
C ARG A 10 -8.91 -7.10 -10.50
N GLY A 11 -8.51 -6.93 -11.77
CA GLY A 11 -8.87 -7.84 -12.85
C GLY A 11 -8.28 -9.23 -12.63
N GLU A 12 -7.02 -9.30 -12.22
CA GLU A 12 -6.32 -10.57 -11.98
C GLU A 12 -6.88 -11.36 -10.79
N HIS A 13 -7.13 -10.69 -9.66
CA HIS A 13 -7.47 -11.37 -8.41
C HIS A 13 -8.95 -11.26 -8.01
N GLY A 14 -9.75 -10.42 -8.66
CA GLY A 14 -11.17 -10.24 -8.32
C GLY A 14 -11.43 -9.60 -6.94
N VAL A 15 -10.44 -8.90 -6.37
CA VAL A 15 -10.52 -8.32 -5.02
C VAL A 15 -10.35 -6.80 -5.07
N ARG A 16 -11.27 -6.06 -4.43
CA ARG A 16 -11.18 -4.58 -4.38
C ARG A 16 -10.04 -4.06 -3.49
N SER A 17 -9.76 -4.72 -2.37
CA SER A 17 -8.76 -4.26 -1.38
C SER A 17 -8.14 -5.38 -0.52
N ILE A 18 -6.90 -5.17 -0.11
CA ILE A 18 -6.13 -6.09 0.74
C ILE A 18 -5.34 -5.32 1.83
N PRO A 19 -5.00 -5.94 2.97
CA PRO A 19 -4.08 -5.33 3.94
C PRO A 19 -2.69 -5.06 3.36
N VAL A 20 -2.20 -3.83 3.57
CA VAL A 20 -0.86 -3.41 3.13
C VAL A 20 0.21 -4.12 3.95
N ARG A 21 1.26 -4.62 3.28
CA ARG A 21 2.44 -5.24 3.90
C ARG A 21 3.71 -4.48 3.50
N LYS A 22 4.78 -4.76 4.24
CA LYS A 22 6.12 -4.36 3.82
C LYS A 22 6.43 -5.00 2.47
N ASP A 23 7.16 -4.26 1.65
CA ASP A 23 7.54 -4.63 0.29
C ASP A 23 6.43 -4.63 -0.77
N ASP A 24 5.20 -4.26 -0.45
CA ASP A 24 4.23 -3.90 -1.48
C ASP A 24 4.64 -2.58 -2.13
N GLU A 25 4.39 -2.41 -3.43
CA GLU A 25 4.53 -1.12 -4.09
C GLU A 25 3.18 -0.39 -4.11
N VAL A 26 3.24 0.91 -3.86
CA VAL A 26 2.05 1.75 -3.76
C VAL A 26 2.21 3.04 -4.52
N LEU A 27 1.11 3.46 -5.14
CA LEU A 27 0.94 4.78 -5.74
C LEU A 27 0.09 5.65 -4.80
N ILE A 28 0.55 6.86 -4.50
CA ILE A 28 -0.20 7.82 -3.68
C ILE A 28 -1.21 8.56 -4.55
N VAL A 29 -2.50 8.45 -4.22
CA VAL A 29 -3.60 9.01 -5.01
C VAL A 29 -4.15 10.31 -4.42
N ARG A 30 -3.98 10.52 -3.10
CA ARG A 30 -4.51 11.69 -2.38
C ARG A 30 -3.44 12.37 -1.54
N GLY A 31 -3.62 13.68 -1.31
CA GLY A 31 -2.76 14.50 -0.46
C GLY A 31 -1.57 15.14 -1.18
N LYS A 32 -0.68 15.76 -0.41
CA LYS A 32 0.48 16.55 -0.90
C LYS A 32 1.45 15.75 -1.79
N TYR A 33 1.56 14.44 -1.56
CA TYR A 33 2.50 13.55 -2.25
C TYR A 33 1.85 12.73 -3.36
N LYS A 34 0.69 13.17 -3.87
CA LYS A 34 -0.03 12.52 -4.97
C LYS A 34 0.86 12.35 -6.20
N GLY A 35 0.74 11.20 -6.86
CA GLY A 35 1.48 10.86 -8.08
C GLY A 35 2.85 10.25 -7.82
N ARG A 36 3.31 10.21 -6.57
CA ARG A 36 4.54 9.49 -6.20
C ARG A 36 4.24 8.01 -6.00
N GLU A 37 5.16 7.19 -6.49
CA GLU A 37 5.19 5.75 -6.31
C GLU A 37 6.36 5.36 -5.43
N GLY A 38 6.20 4.29 -4.67
CA GLY A 38 7.28 3.74 -3.88
C GLY A 38 6.90 2.46 -3.17
N LYS A 39 7.93 1.78 -2.70
CA LYS A 39 7.82 0.54 -1.94
C LYS A 39 7.49 0.85 -0.47
N VAL A 40 6.64 0.07 0.16
CA VAL A 40 6.31 0.22 1.59
C VAL A 40 7.48 -0.30 2.43
N THR A 41 8.21 0.63 3.07
CA THR A 41 9.34 0.30 3.96
C THR A 41 8.85 -0.23 5.30
N GLN A 42 7.84 0.42 5.88
CA GLN A 42 7.32 0.07 7.20
C GLN A 42 5.83 0.35 7.32
N VAL A 43 5.15 -0.57 8.01
CA VAL A 43 3.75 -0.43 8.42
C VAL A 43 3.72 -0.08 9.91
N TYR A 44 3.46 1.18 10.25
CA TYR A 44 3.50 1.68 11.62
C TYR A 44 2.11 1.65 12.28
N ARG A 45 1.75 0.46 12.81
CA ARG A 45 0.41 0.19 13.35
C ARG A 45 0.03 1.06 14.55
N LYS A 46 0.98 1.46 15.41
CA LYS A 46 0.71 2.33 16.58
C LYS A 46 0.14 3.69 16.19
N LYS A 47 0.57 4.22 15.03
CA LYS A 47 0.10 5.51 14.50
C LYS A 47 -0.82 5.37 13.29
N TRP A 48 -1.19 4.14 12.91
CA TRP A 48 -2.05 3.85 11.75
C TRP A 48 -1.56 4.43 10.41
N VAL A 49 -0.24 4.53 10.23
CA VAL A 49 0.38 5.05 9.00
C VAL A 49 1.31 4.04 8.35
N ILE A 50 1.54 4.21 7.05
CA ILE A 50 2.57 3.53 6.28
C ILE A 50 3.68 4.51 5.91
N HIS A 51 4.91 4.02 5.86
CA HIS A 51 6.06 4.73 5.32
C HIS A 51 6.38 4.17 3.94
N VAL A 52 6.45 5.07 2.97
CA VAL A 52 6.69 4.76 1.56
C VAL A 52 8.08 5.29 1.20
N ASP A 53 8.85 4.48 0.48
CA ASP A 53 10.17 4.85 -0.01
C ASP A 53 10.11 6.11 -0.88
N ARG A 54 11.16 6.93 -0.84
CA ARG A 54 11.28 8.22 -1.55
C ARG A 54 10.26 9.29 -1.11
N VAL A 55 9.49 9.05 -0.06
CA VAL A 55 8.57 10.04 0.53
C VAL A 55 9.07 10.46 1.91
N HIS A 56 9.96 11.44 1.88
CA HIS A 56 10.65 11.98 3.05
C HIS A 56 10.47 13.51 3.15
N VAL A 57 10.59 14.04 4.36
CA VAL A 57 10.84 15.46 4.60
C VAL A 57 12.30 15.63 4.99
N GLU A 58 12.95 16.62 4.40
CA GLU A 58 14.25 17.10 4.84
C GLU A 58 14.07 18.03 6.05
N LYS A 59 14.78 17.73 7.13
CA LYS A 59 14.82 18.56 8.34
C LYS A 59 15.84 19.67 8.18
N SER A 60 15.76 20.70 9.02
CA SER A 60 16.73 21.81 9.05
C SER A 60 18.18 21.38 9.28
N ASN A 61 18.39 20.18 9.83
CA ASN A 61 19.71 19.59 10.03
C ASN A 61 20.16 18.68 8.87
N ALA A 62 19.59 18.84 7.67
CA ALA A 62 19.85 18.06 6.44
C ALA A 62 19.54 16.54 6.55
N ALA A 63 18.99 16.06 7.66
CA ALA A 63 18.57 14.68 7.81
C ALA A 63 17.19 14.46 7.16
N THR A 64 16.97 13.28 6.58
CA THR A 64 15.66 12.89 6.02
C THR A 64 14.84 12.11 7.02
N ALA A 65 13.54 12.39 7.10
CA ALA A 65 12.60 11.65 7.92
C ALA A 65 11.43 11.12 7.07
N PRO A 66 11.03 9.84 7.23
CA PRO A 66 9.94 9.28 6.47
C PRO A 66 8.60 9.90 6.90
N ILE A 67 7.74 10.12 5.92
CA ILE A 67 6.41 10.68 6.15
C ILE A 67 5.43 9.52 6.38
N GLY A 68 4.53 9.70 7.35
CA GLY A 68 3.42 8.79 7.55
C GLY A 68 2.29 9.09 6.58
N ILE A 69 1.91 8.12 5.77
CA ILE A 69 0.77 8.22 4.86
C ILE A 69 -0.33 7.29 5.36
N HIS A 70 -1.59 7.73 5.31
CA HIS A 70 -2.70 6.85 5.62
C HIS A 70 -2.96 5.87 4.47
N PRO A 71 -3.10 4.55 4.72
CA PRO A 71 -3.23 3.53 3.67
C PRO A 71 -4.47 3.67 2.77
N SER A 72 -5.49 4.45 3.16
CA SER A 72 -6.63 4.74 2.26
C SER A 72 -6.30 5.73 1.15
N ASN A 73 -5.19 6.46 1.27
CA ASN A 73 -4.77 7.49 0.32
C ASN A 73 -3.83 6.92 -0.76
N VAL A 74 -3.53 5.62 -0.69
CA VAL A 74 -2.68 4.93 -1.65
C VAL A 74 -3.47 3.86 -2.40
N VAL A 75 -2.93 3.41 -3.51
CA VAL A 75 -3.38 2.24 -4.28
C VAL A 75 -2.20 1.31 -4.42
N ILE A 76 -2.39 0.01 -4.20
CA ILE A 76 -1.34 -0.99 -4.37
C ILE A 76 -1.16 -1.28 -5.86
N THR A 77 0.07 -1.14 -6.36
CA THR A 77 0.47 -1.40 -7.75
C THR A 77 1.06 -2.80 -7.91
N THR A 78 1.90 -3.22 -6.95
CA THR A 78 2.56 -4.53 -6.95
C THR A 78 2.41 -5.19 -5.58
N LEU A 79 2.11 -6.50 -5.57
CA LEU A 79 1.92 -7.27 -4.34
C LEU A 79 3.12 -8.17 -4.06
N LYS A 80 3.60 -8.18 -2.82
CA LYS A 80 4.53 -9.21 -2.34
C LYS A 80 3.77 -10.50 -2.05
N LEU A 81 3.79 -11.47 -2.97
CA LEU A 81 3.06 -12.73 -2.82
C LEU A 81 3.80 -13.72 -1.91
N ASP A 82 3.15 -14.11 -0.82
CA ASP A 82 3.52 -15.25 0.03
C ASP A 82 2.34 -16.24 0.14
N LYS A 83 2.58 -17.42 0.74
CA LYS A 83 1.57 -18.47 0.88
C LYS A 83 0.27 -17.95 1.50
N ASP A 84 0.38 -17.17 2.58
CA ASP A 84 -0.77 -16.63 3.29
C ASP A 84 -1.48 -15.53 2.51
N ARG A 85 -0.74 -14.71 1.75
CA ARG A 85 -1.31 -13.65 0.92
C ARG A 85 -2.10 -14.23 -0.24
N LYS A 86 -1.60 -15.30 -0.87
CA LYS A 86 -2.34 -16.05 -1.89
C LYS A 86 -3.63 -16.63 -1.30
N ALA A 87 -3.56 -17.27 -0.12
CA ALA A 87 -4.74 -17.79 0.56
C ALA A 87 -5.78 -16.69 0.90
N ILE A 88 -5.33 -15.49 1.29
CA ILE A 88 -6.22 -14.34 1.53
C ILE A 88 -6.88 -13.86 0.23
N LEU A 89 -6.12 -13.78 -0.86
CA LEU A 89 -6.63 -13.36 -2.17
C LEU A 89 -7.67 -14.35 -2.68
N GLU A 90 -7.38 -15.66 -2.66
CA GLU A 90 -8.32 -16.71 -3.06
C GLU A 90 -9.61 -16.68 -2.23
N ARG A 91 -9.49 -16.57 -0.90
CA ARG A 91 -10.65 -16.49 0.00
C ARG A 91 -11.51 -15.26 -0.26
N LYS A 92 -10.90 -14.12 -0.62
CA LYS A 92 -11.64 -12.87 -0.91
C LYS A 92 -12.22 -12.85 -2.32
N GLY A 93 -11.49 -13.36 -3.32
CA GLY A 93 -11.92 -13.36 -4.72
C GLY A 93 -13.20 -14.14 -4.95
N ARG A 94 -13.38 -15.28 -4.27
CA ARG A 94 -14.59 -16.12 -4.37
C ARG A 94 -15.89 -15.43 -3.94
N LYS A 95 -15.82 -14.42 -3.05
CA LYS A 95 -17.01 -13.74 -2.54
C LYS A 95 -17.52 -12.61 -3.44
N THR A 96 -16.69 -12.12 -4.37
CA THR A 96 -17.06 -10.99 -5.24
C THR A 96 -17.63 -11.45 -6.59
N ALA A 97 -17.55 -12.74 -6.92
CA ALA A 97 -18.04 -13.32 -8.18
C ALA A 97 -19.50 -13.81 -8.10
N ALA A 98 -20.27 -13.29 -7.15
CA ALA A 98 -21.72 -13.56 -6.99
C ALA A 98 -22.51 -12.29 -7.33
#